data_AF-A0A017HNT8-F1
#
_entry.id   AF-A0A017HNT8-F1
#
_cell.length_a   1.000
_cell.length_b   1.000
_cell.length_c   1.000
_cell.angle_alpha   90.00
_cell.angle_beta   90.00
_cell.angle_gamma   90.00
#
_symmetry.space_group_name_H-M   'P 1'
#
loop_
_entity.id
_entity.type
_entity.pdbx_description
1 polymer ?
#
loop_
_entity_poly.entity_id
_entity_poly.type
_entity_poly.pdbx_seq_one_letter_code
_entity_poly.pdbx_strand_id
1 'polypeptide(L)'
;MGLAIAKAGKAEPDAIRDAIRQVTDPAGEPIHAGPEEFRRALALIAEGKPIRYERVIGPVIFDQYGDISGPFRLWRIQDGQVTTTGEMTADQVAAIGAGSN
;
A
#
# COMPACT_ATOMS: atom_id res chain seq x y z
N MET A 1 5.78 1.91 9.63
CA MET A 1 6.96 2.46 10.33
C MET A 1 7.89 1.39 10.87
N GLY A 2 7.49 0.56 11.84
CA GLY A 2 8.39 -0.46 12.43
C GLY A 2 9.07 -1.39 11.41
N LEU A 3 8.31 -1.95 10.45
CA LEU A 3 8.87 -2.79 9.39
C LEU A 3 9.83 -2.03 8.45
N ALA A 4 9.57 -0.74 8.18
CA ALA A 4 10.47 0.08 7.37
C ALA A 4 11.80 0.34 8.09
N ILE A 5 11.77 0.57 9.41
CA ILE A 5 12.99 0.69 10.22
C ILE A 5 13.74 -0.64 10.23
N ALA A 6 13.04 -1.77 10.42
CA ALA A 6 13.65 -3.10 10.37
C ALA A 6 14.31 -3.38 9.01
N LYS A 7 13.65 -3.00 7.91
CA LYS A 7 14.20 -3.12 6.55
C LYS A 7 15.37 -2.18 6.30
N ALA A 8 15.33 -0.95 6.83
CA ALA A 8 16.40 0.04 6.70
C ALA A 8 17.63 -0.30 7.54
N GLY A 9 17.46 -1.02 8.65
CA GLY A 9 18.52 -1.32 9.62
C GLY A 9 18.99 -0.12 10.46
N LYS A 10 18.43 1.08 10.21
CA LYS A 10 18.76 2.33 10.90
C LYS A 10 17.55 3.28 10.93
N ALA A 11 17.52 4.15 11.93
CA ALA A 11 16.42 5.08 12.17
C ALA A 11 16.66 6.48 11.56
N GLU A 12 17.25 6.54 10.36
CA GLU A 12 17.49 7.79 9.64
C GLU A 12 16.32 8.12 8.70
N PRO A 13 15.89 9.39 8.57
CA PRO A 13 14.69 9.76 7.80
C PRO A 13 14.71 9.28 6.35
N ASP A 14 15.81 9.50 5.62
CA ASP A 14 15.94 9.09 4.21
C ASP A 14 15.92 7.56 4.07
N ALA A 15 16.57 6.85 4.98
CA ALA A 15 16.59 5.39 4.97
C ALA A 15 15.21 4.78 5.23
N ILE A 16 14.46 5.37 6.17
CA ILE A 16 13.07 4.96 6.43
C ILE A 16 12.18 5.26 5.24
N ARG A 17 12.30 6.46 4.63
CA ARG A 17 11.55 6.85 3.44
C ARG A 17 11.74 5.84 2.31
N ASP A 18 12.98 5.47 2.02
CA ASP A 18 13.30 4.54 0.94
C ASP A 18 12.82 3.12 1.26
N ALA A 19 12.90 2.71 2.53
CA ALA A 19 12.42 1.40 2.99
C ALA A 19 10.88 1.26 2.99
N ILE A 20 10.11 2.36 3.06
CA ILE A 20 8.64 2.31 2.97
C ILE A 20 8.20 1.64 1.66
N ARG A 21 8.82 2.00 0.53
CA ARG A 21 8.53 1.40 -0.78
C ARG A 21 8.87 -0.09 -0.82
N GLN A 22 9.93 -0.49 -0.12
CA GLN A 22 10.39 -1.89 -0.09
C GLN A 22 9.50 -2.81 0.76
N VAL A 23 8.89 -2.29 1.83
CA VAL A 23 7.97 -3.06 2.68
C VAL A 23 6.53 -3.06 2.18
N THR A 24 6.27 -2.38 1.06
CA THR A 24 5.00 -2.31 0.35
C THR A 24 5.14 -2.79 -1.09
N ASP A 25 6.20 -3.55 -1.40
CA ASP A 25 6.52 -3.99 -2.75
C ASP A 25 5.40 -4.91 -3.29
N PRO A 26 4.79 -4.59 -4.47
CA PRO A 26 3.75 -5.42 -5.06
C PRO A 26 4.21 -6.87 -5.34
N ALA A 27 5.51 -7.13 -5.53
CA ALA A 27 6.07 -8.46 -5.73
C ALA A 27 6.32 -9.23 -4.42
N GLY A 28 6.10 -8.60 -3.26
CA GLY A 28 6.32 -9.21 -1.97
C GLY A 28 5.21 -10.14 -1.49
N GLU A 29 5.54 -10.99 -0.52
CA GLU A 29 4.53 -11.80 0.16
C GLU A 29 3.56 -10.92 0.96
N PRO A 30 2.23 -11.16 0.88
CA PRO A 30 1.27 -10.45 1.71
C PRO A 30 1.52 -10.66 3.20
N ILE A 31 1.60 -9.55 3.92
CA ILE A 31 1.70 -9.49 5.38
C ILE A 31 0.57 -8.62 5.91
N HIS A 32 -0.24 -9.16 6.82
CA HIS A 32 -1.34 -8.43 7.43
C HIS A 32 -1.00 -7.86 8.81
N ALA A 33 -1.94 -7.15 9.41
CA ALA A 33 -1.78 -6.64 10.78
C ALA A 33 -1.92 -7.77 11.81
N GLY A 34 -1.04 -7.76 12.81
CA GLY A 34 -1.09 -8.70 13.94
C GLY A 34 0.32 -9.10 14.40
N PRO A 35 0.47 -9.62 15.63
CA PRO A 35 1.77 -9.99 16.16
C PRO A 35 2.45 -11.13 15.38
N GLU A 36 1.69 -12.14 14.95
CA GLU A 36 2.23 -13.27 14.20
C GLU A 36 2.72 -12.85 12.82
N GLU A 37 1.89 -12.09 12.08
CA GLU A 37 2.25 -11.56 10.77
C GLU A 37 3.43 -10.59 10.86
N PHE A 38 3.52 -9.80 11.94
CA PHE A 38 4.67 -8.93 12.17
C PHE A 38 5.96 -9.73 12.38
N ARG A 39 5.94 -10.83 13.14
CA ARG A 39 7.12 -11.71 13.28
C ARG A 39 7.50 -12.35 11.96
N ARG A 40 6.52 -12.85 11.19
CA ARG A 40 6.76 -13.41 9.86
C ARG A 40 7.41 -12.37 8.93
N ALA A 41 6.93 -11.13 8.94
CA ALA A 41 7.51 -10.05 8.16
C ALA A 41 8.96 -9.76 8.54
N LEU A 42 9.29 -9.74 9.84
CA LEU A 42 10.68 -9.57 10.29
C LEU A 42 11.58 -10.71 9.82
N ALA A 43 11.11 -11.96 9.84
CA ALA A 43 11.87 -13.10 9.34
C ALA A 43 12.13 -12.98 7.83
N LEU A 44 11.10 -12.67 7.04
CA LEU A 44 11.24 -12.46 5.59
C LEU A 44 12.19 -11.30 5.26
N ILE A 45 12.11 -10.19 6.01
CA ILE A 45 13.03 -9.05 5.87
C ILE A 45 14.48 -9.50 6.14
N ALA A 46 14.70 -10.29 7.20
CA ALA A 46 16.02 -10.80 7.54
C ALA A 46 16.58 -11.78 6.48
N GLU A 47 15.70 -12.55 5.83
CA GLU A 47 16.04 -13.41 4.69
C GLU A 47 16.24 -12.64 3.37
N GLY A 48 16.02 -11.31 3.37
CA GLY A 48 16.12 -10.48 2.17
C GLY A 48 14.94 -10.66 1.19
N LYS A 49 13.88 -11.35 1.60
CA LYS A 49 12.69 -11.57 0.77
C LYS A 49 11.80 -10.31 0.73
N PRO A 50 11.19 -10.01 -0.43
CA PRO A 50 10.26 -8.90 -0.56
C PRO A 50 8.98 -9.20 0.23
N ILE A 51 8.41 -8.16 0.85
CA ILE A 51 7.14 -8.25 1.57
C ILE A 51 6.19 -7.16 1.06
N ARG A 52 4.90 -7.43 1.19
CA ARG A 52 3.82 -6.50 0.89
C ARG A 52 2.96 -6.34 2.13
N TYR A 53 3.25 -5.32 2.93
CA TYR A 53 2.46 -5.04 4.12
C TYR A 53 1.12 -4.41 3.73
N GLU A 54 0.04 -5.10 4.04
CA GLU A 54 -1.34 -4.70 3.72
C GLU A 54 -2.15 -4.51 5.01
N ARG A 55 -2.99 -3.47 5.03
CA ARG A 55 -3.91 -3.22 6.16
C ARG A 55 -5.35 -3.15 5.64
N VAL A 56 -6.25 -2.61 6.45
CA VAL A 56 -7.70 -2.54 6.18
C VAL A 56 -8.03 -1.89 4.83
N ILE A 57 -7.18 -0.98 4.33
CA ILE A 57 -7.39 -0.29 3.05
C ILE A 57 -6.89 -1.08 1.82
N GLY A 58 -6.36 -2.29 2.00
CA GLY A 58 -5.75 -3.09 0.94
C GLY A 58 -4.27 -2.76 0.70
N PRO A 59 -3.71 -3.22 -0.44
CA PRO A 59 -2.33 -2.94 -0.81
C PRO A 59 -2.13 -1.46 -1.13
N VAL A 60 -1.05 -0.89 -0.61
CA VAL A 60 -0.63 0.49 -0.90
C VAL A 60 0.50 0.41 -1.92
N ILE A 61 0.26 0.95 -3.12
CA ILE A 61 1.24 0.99 -4.21
C ILE A 61 1.55 2.45 -4.49
N PHE A 62 2.84 2.80 -4.43
CA PHE A 62 3.32 4.14 -4.73
C PHE A 62 3.72 4.24 -6.19
N ASP A 63 3.29 5.29 -6.87
CA ASP A 63 3.83 5.65 -8.17
C ASP A 63 5.21 6.35 -8.05
N GLN A 64 5.75 6.78 -9.19
CA GLN A 64 7.05 7.47 -9.24
C GLN A 64 7.06 8.82 -8.49
N TYR A 65 5.91 9.47 -8.32
CA TYR A 65 5.76 10.74 -7.62
C TYR A 65 5.48 10.57 -6.12
N GLY A 66 5.13 9.35 -5.70
CA GLY A 66 4.78 9.03 -4.31
C GLY A 66 3.29 9.10 -4.02
N ASP A 67 2.45 9.21 -5.05
CA ASP A 67 1.00 9.10 -4.91
C ASP A 67 0.59 7.63 -4.78
N ILE A 68 -0.50 7.42 -4.05
CA ILE A 68 -1.08 6.09 -3.84
C ILE A 68 -2.40 5.99 -4.60
N SER A 69 -2.58 4.90 -5.33
CA SER A 69 -3.87 4.55 -5.91
C SER A 69 -4.53 3.46 -5.07
N GLY A 70 -5.81 3.64 -4.78
CA GLY A 70 -6.62 2.70 -4.03
C GLY A 70 -8.01 2.56 -4.66
N PRO A 71 -8.87 1.68 -4.13
CA PRO A 71 -10.24 1.58 -4.59
C PRO A 71 -11.01 2.87 -4.28
N PHE A 72 -11.92 3.26 -5.18
CA PHE A 72 -12.77 4.43 -5.02
C PHE A 72 -14.23 4.02 -4.88
N ARG A 73 -14.97 4.76 -4.05
CA ARG A 73 -16.43 4.68 -4.02
C ARG A 73 -17.01 5.68 -5.00
N LEU A 74 -17.87 5.20 -5.89
CA LEU A 74 -18.64 6.06 -6.79
C LEU A 74 -19.86 6.56 -6.04
N TRP A 75 -20.02 7.87 -6.02
CA TRP A 75 -21.15 8.54 -5.40
C TRP A 75 -21.77 9.55 -6.36
N ARG A 76 -23.08 9.73 -6.23
CA ARG A 76 -23.86 10.73 -6.94
C ARG A 76 -24.76 11.45 -5.95
N ILE A 77 -24.97 12.75 -6.15
CA ILE A 77 -26.01 13.48 -5.42
C ILE A 77 -27.36 13.23 -6.11
N GLN A 78 -28.30 12.65 -5.39
CA GLN A 78 -29.69 12.43 -5.83
C GLN A 78 -30.61 13.04 -4.79
N ASP A 79 -31.50 13.94 -5.21
CA ASP A 79 -32.45 14.64 -4.32
C ASP A 79 -31.78 15.33 -3.11
N GLY A 80 -30.60 15.91 -3.34
CA GLY A 80 -29.82 16.58 -2.30
C GLY A 80 -29.09 15.63 -1.33
N GLN A 81 -29.11 14.32 -1.57
CA GLN A 81 -28.45 13.31 -0.74
C GLN A 81 -27.30 12.62 -1.49
N VAL A 82 -26.26 12.25 -0.75
CA VAL A 82 -25.16 11.44 -1.27
C VAL A 82 -25.60 9.97 -1.37
N THR A 83 -25.65 9.45 -2.58
CA THR A 83 -25.98 8.04 -2.85
C THR A 83 -24.78 7.33 -3.45
N THR A 84 -24.36 6.23 -2.83
CA THR A 84 -23.35 5.33 -3.39
C THR A 84 -23.93 4.63 -4.63
N THR A 85 -23.28 4.77 -5.77
CA THR A 85 -23.71 4.17 -7.04
C THR A 85 -22.81 3.04 -7.52
N GLY A 86 -21.71 2.77 -6.82
CA GLY A 86 -20.80 1.67 -7.13
C GLY A 86 -19.44 1.83 -6.47
N GLU A 87 -18.51 0.98 -6.88
CA GLU A 87 -17.12 1.01 -6.46
C GLU A 87 -16.22 0.77 -7.67
N MET A 88 -15.00 1.29 -7.61
CA MET A 88 -13.94 1.05 -8.57
C MET A 88 -12.80 0.35 -7.86
N THR A 89 -12.30 -0.73 -8.44
CA THR A 89 -11.11 -1.42 -7.92
C THR A 89 -9.87 -0.57 -8.12
N ALA A 90 -8.80 -0.83 -7.35
CA ALA A 90 -7.52 -0.16 -7.54
C ALA A 90 -6.99 -0.34 -8.99
N ASP A 91 -7.19 -1.52 -9.58
CA ASP A 91 -6.79 -1.79 -10.97
C ASP A 91 -7.58 -0.94 -11.99
N GLN A 92 -8.89 -0.77 -11.77
CA GLN A 92 -9.73 0.10 -12.61
C GLN A 92 -9.31 1.57 -12.51
N VAL A 93 -8.93 2.01 -11.31
CA VAL A 93 -8.45 3.37 -11.06
C VAL A 93 -7.09 3.59 -11.73
N ALA A 94 -6.17 2.63 -11.59
CA ALA A 94 -4.87 2.66 -12.24
C ALA A 94 -4.97 2.70 -13.78
N ALA A 95 -5.90 1.94 -14.37
CA ALA A 95 -6.13 1.94 -15.81
C ALA A 95 -6.57 3.31 -16.36
N ILE A 96 -7.30 4.11 -15.57
CA ILE A 96 -7.73 5.46 -15.96
C ILE A 96 -6.58 6.47 -15.83
N GLY A 97 -5.80 6.40 -14.75
CA GLY A 97 -4.63 7.26 -14.56
C GLY A 97 -3.57 7.07 -15.66
N ALA A 98 -3.35 5.83 -16.10
CA ALA A 98 -2.37 5.50 -17.13
C ALA A 98 -2.73 6.02 -18.55
N GLY A 99 -3.99 6.37 -18.80
CA GLY A 99 -4.45 6.91 -20.08
C GLY A 99 -4.34 8.44 -20.22
N SER A 100 -3.77 9.12 -19.22
CA SER A 100 -3.71 10.59 -19.15
C SER A 100 -2.32 11.17 -19.52
N ASN A 101 -1.46 10.39 -20.18
CA ASN A 101 -0.11 10.79 -20.58
C ASN A 101 0.12 10.65 -22.08
#